data_AF-A0A1C5NW99-F1
#
_entry.id   AF-A0A1C5NW99-F1
#
_cell.length_a   1.000
_cell.length_b   1.000
_cell.length_c   1.000
_cell.angle_alpha   90.00
_cell.angle_beta   90.00
_cell.angle_gamma   90.00
#
_symmetry.space_group_name_H-M   'P 1'
#
loop_
_entity.id
_entity.type
_entity.pdbx_description
1 polymer ?
#
loop_
_entity_poly.entity_id
_entity_poly.type
_entity_poly.pdbx_seq_one_letter_code
_entity_poly.pdbx_strand_id
1 'polypeptide(L)'
;MKNILLFMTDFYNYNYDIINEMEKQKCAVKWYQDKINFSFLDTILSKMCKNYKINKFNKYFDGIIKNEKGNKYDEIVIIFGAGFMNETHLKVLKKTFPQTPIVYYAWDSVANFPSIKSLFAGADRSYSFDKNDCFKYGVEFLPLFYLSKSDSDSKKNKWDVSTIMSFYNKKSNSLRRLFDVLPNGLNEYFFLRIRSKEYYMFMKIFHRKNFKKFKNYFTLSSLNRDECLNIIKNSVAVIDCPVPNQNGLTMRTFEALAMNTKLITSNINVAEYEFFTPNNIFIVDSNTSEIPLSFFSTPFDMQFQISEKYSLKHFVEVLIQ
;
A
#
# COMPACT_ATOMS: atom_id res chain seq x y z
N MET A 1 21.89 -19.70 -6.58
CA MET A 1 21.55 -18.28 -6.40
C MET A 1 20.60 -17.95 -7.53
N LYS A 2 19.34 -17.58 -7.22
CA LYS A 2 18.29 -17.34 -8.22
C LYS A 2 18.45 -15.93 -8.78
N ASN A 3 18.48 -15.75 -10.09
CA ASN A 3 18.58 -14.44 -10.75
C ASN A 3 17.17 -13.91 -11.04
N ILE A 4 16.83 -12.77 -10.45
CA ILE A 4 15.50 -12.16 -10.56
C ILE A 4 15.57 -10.86 -11.35
N LEU A 5 14.72 -10.71 -12.37
CA LEU A 5 14.45 -9.42 -12.99
C LEU A 5 13.19 -8.82 -12.35
N LEU A 6 13.36 -7.79 -11.54
CA LEU A 6 12.28 -7.16 -10.76
C LEU A 6 11.82 -5.86 -11.39
N PHE A 7 10.52 -5.75 -11.69
CA PHE A 7 9.85 -4.50 -12.01
C PHE A 7 8.99 -4.07 -10.82
N MET A 8 9.34 -2.96 -10.18
CA MET A 8 8.59 -2.45 -9.03
C MET A 8 8.80 -0.94 -8.85
N THR A 9 7.78 -0.24 -8.41
CA THR A 9 7.91 1.17 -8.03
C THR A 9 8.63 1.36 -6.68
N ASP A 10 9.29 2.50 -6.53
CA ASP A 10 9.87 3.01 -5.28
C ASP A 10 8.83 3.53 -4.23
N PHE A 11 7.82 2.72 -3.87
CA PHE A 11 6.82 3.12 -2.85
C PHE A 11 7.47 3.16 -1.46
N TYR A 12 7.70 4.34 -0.88
CA TYR A 12 8.11 4.50 0.53
C TYR A 12 9.28 3.58 0.94
N ASN A 13 10.25 3.39 0.05
CA ASN A 13 11.41 2.50 0.20
C ASN A 13 11.10 0.99 0.31
N TYR A 14 9.85 0.55 0.15
CA TYR A 14 9.48 -0.87 0.15
C TYR A 14 10.19 -1.69 -0.93
N ASN A 15 10.56 -1.06 -2.05
CA ASN A 15 11.40 -1.69 -3.07
C ASN A 15 12.75 -2.13 -2.50
N TYR A 16 13.40 -1.30 -1.67
CA TYR A 16 14.67 -1.66 -1.06
C TYR A 16 14.50 -2.76 -0.02
N ASP A 17 13.44 -2.71 0.78
CA ASP A 17 13.15 -3.76 1.76
C ASP A 17 12.97 -5.12 1.08
N ILE A 18 12.17 -5.16 0.00
CA ILE A 18 11.92 -6.39 -0.78
C ILE A 18 13.20 -6.89 -1.47
N ILE A 19 13.98 -6.00 -2.08
CA ILE A 19 15.26 -6.38 -2.72
C ILE A 19 16.22 -6.97 -1.68
N ASN A 20 16.39 -6.30 -0.54
CA ASN A 20 17.27 -6.76 0.54
C ASN A 20 16.81 -8.12 1.08
N GLU A 21 15.50 -8.36 1.18
CA GLU A 21 14.97 -9.65 1.63
C GLU A 21 15.15 -10.74 0.56
N MET A 22 14.94 -10.45 -0.72
CA MET A 22 15.27 -11.37 -1.82
C MET A 22 16.76 -11.77 -1.81
N GLU A 23 17.65 -10.82 -1.56
CA GLU A 23 19.10 -11.07 -1.46
C GLU A 23 19.46 -11.94 -0.26
N LYS A 24 18.86 -11.69 0.92
CA LYS A 24 18.98 -12.58 2.09
C LYS A 24 18.53 -14.01 1.79
N GLN A 25 17.52 -14.16 0.93
CA GLN A 25 17.03 -15.45 0.44
C GLN A 25 17.85 -16.01 -0.73
N LYS A 26 19.10 -15.54 -0.92
CA LYS A 26 20.07 -16.02 -1.91
C LYS A 26 19.63 -15.80 -3.36
N CYS A 27 18.94 -14.69 -3.62
CA CYS A 27 18.71 -14.19 -4.97
C CYS A 27 19.71 -13.10 -5.35
N ALA A 28 20.00 -12.99 -6.64
CA ALA A 28 20.62 -11.81 -7.23
C ALA A 28 19.53 -11.03 -7.97
N VAL A 29 19.31 -9.76 -7.60
CA VAL A 29 18.17 -8.99 -8.09
C VAL A 29 18.63 -7.87 -9.02
N LYS A 30 18.10 -7.87 -10.25
CA LYS A 30 18.17 -6.72 -11.16
C LYS A 30 16.85 -5.96 -11.11
N TRP A 31 16.86 -4.76 -10.55
CA TRP A 31 15.65 -3.96 -10.37
C TRP A 31 15.50 -2.82 -11.38
N TYR A 32 14.27 -2.64 -11.87
CA TYR A 32 13.82 -1.51 -12.67
C TYR A 32 12.51 -0.92 -12.12
N GLN A 33 12.33 0.39 -12.31
CA GLN A 33 11.07 1.03 -11.99
C GLN A 33 9.97 0.57 -12.95
N ASP A 34 8.78 0.35 -12.43
CA ASP A 34 7.57 0.07 -13.22
C ASP A 34 6.85 1.35 -13.71
N LYS A 35 7.45 2.51 -13.44
CA LYS A 35 7.01 3.84 -13.87
C LYS A 35 8.20 4.70 -14.26
N ILE A 36 7.91 5.86 -14.83
CA ILE A 36 8.90 6.90 -15.08
C ILE A 36 8.51 8.20 -14.39
N ASN A 37 9.50 8.96 -13.95
CA ASN A 37 9.29 10.31 -13.45
C ASN A 37 9.04 11.26 -14.62
N PHE A 38 7.96 12.02 -14.52
CA PHE A 38 7.60 13.03 -15.51
C PHE A 38 8.04 14.40 -15.01
N SER A 39 8.81 15.09 -15.85
CA SER A 39 9.13 16.50 -15.65
C SER A 39 7.88 17.38 -15.75
N PHE A 40 8.02 18.65 -15.39
CA PHE A 40 6.96 19.64 -15.58
C PHE A 40 6.54 19.76 -17.05
N LEU A 41 7.50 19.74 -17.98
CA LEU A 41 7.23 19.76 -19.42
C LEU A 41 6.47 18.52 -19.88
N ASP A 42 6.85 17.33 -19.40
CA ASP A 42 6.11 16.10 -19.69
C ASP A 42 4.65 16.17 -19.23
N THR A 43 4.43 16.83 -18.08
CA THR A 43 3.08 17.03 -17.54
C THR A 43 2.26 17.96 -18.43
N ILE A 44 2.86 19.02 -18.98
CA ILE A 44 2.21 19.89 -19.96
C ILE A 44 1.91 19.11 -21.25
N LEU A 45 2.91 18.45 -21.83
CA LEU A 45 2.76 17.70 -23.08
C LEU A 45 1.70 16.60 -22.97
N SER A 46 1.57 15.97 -21.80
CA SER A 46 0.52 14.96 -21.56
C SER A 46 -0.90 15.51 -21.60
N LYS A 47 -1.10 16.83 -21.40
CA LYS A 47 -2.41 17.47 -21.58
C LYS A 47 -2.74 17.68 -23.05
N MET A 48 -1.72 17.79 -23.91
CA MET A 48 -1.88 18.01 -25.35
C MET A 48 -1.94 16.69 -26.13
N CYS A 49 -1.20 15.67 -25.71
CA CYS A 49 -1.18 14.35 -26.31
C CYS A 49 -1.44 13.26 -25.26
N LYS A 50 -2.62 12.64 -25.33
CA LYS A 50 -3.08 11.63 -24.36
C LYS A 50 -2.12 10.46 -24.21
N ASN A 51 -1.44 10.06 -25.29
CA ASN A 51 -0.54 8.90 -25.31
C ASN A 51 0.93 9.26 -25.01
N TYR A 52 1.24 10.53 -24.73
CA TYR A 52 2.62 10.97 -24.50
C TYR A 52 3.32 10.17 -23.37
N LYS A 53 2.64 10.04 -22.23
CA LYS A 53 3.19 9.34 -21.06
C LYS A 53 3.41 7.86 -21.33
N ILE A 54 2.47 7.22 -22.03
CA ILE A 54 2.54 5.82 -22.44
C ILE A 54 3.72 5.62 -23.39
N ASN A 55 3.84 6.44 -24.44
CA ASN A 55 4.94 6.33 -25.41
C ASN A 55 6.31 6.56 -24.75
N LYS A 56 6.39 7.48 -23.79
CA LYS A 56 7.63 7.72 -23.04
C LYS A 56 7.99 6.52 -22.15
N PHE A 57 7.00 5.92 -21.49
CA PHE A 57 7.21 4.68 -20.74
C PHE A 57 7.64 3.52 -21.65
N ASN A 58 6.99 3.33 -22.80
CA ASN A 58 7.35 2.28 -23.75
C ASN A 58 8.80 2.42 -24.22
N LYS A 59 9.27 3.63 -24.52
CA LYS A 59 10.69 3.87 -24.85
C LYS A 59 11.64 3.50 -23.73
N TYR A 60 11.28 3.82 -22.49
CA TYR A 60 12.06 3.42 -21.30
C TYR A 60 12.11 1.89 -21.17
N PHE A 61 10.95 1.23 -21.27
CA PHE A 61 10.82 -0.21 -21.21
C PHE A 61 11.61 -0.91 -22.32
N ASP A 62 11.51 -0.44 -23.57
CA ASP A 62 12.27 -0.96 -24.72
C ASP A 62 13.79 -0.86 -24.48
N GLY A 63 14.24 0.23 -23.82
CA GLY A 63 15.62 0.40 -23.39
C GLY A 63 16.06 -0.67 -22.37
N ILE A 64 15.21 -0.99 -21.40
CA ILE A 64 15.46 -2.10 -20.46
C ILE A 64 15.58 -3.42 -21.21
N ILE A 65 14.60 -3.74 -22.05
CA ILE A 65 14.58 -4.99 -22.82
C ILE A 65 15.82 -5.12 -23.68
N LYS A 66 16.28 -4.03 -24.32
CA LYS A 66 17.51 -4.03 -25.11
C LYS A 66 18.75 -4.32 -24.25
N ASN A 67 18.86 -3.73 -23.07
CA ASN A 67 20.00 -3.87 -22.18
C ASN A 67 20.06 -5.25 -21.52
N GLU A 68 18.90 -5.84 -21.24
CA GLU A 68 18.78 -7.13 -20.55
C GLU A 68 18.71 -8.31 -21.51
N LYS A 69 18.63 -8.06 -22.82
CA LYS A 69 18.62 -9.10 -23.84
C LYS A 69 19.90 -9.93 -23.78
N GLY A 70 19.75 -11.24 -23.59
CA GLY A 70 20.88 -12.19 -23.51
C GLY A 70 21.29 -12.54 -22.08
N ASN A 71 20.85 -11.77 -21.08
CA ASN A 71 20.96 -12.17 -19.68
C ASN A 71 20.00 -13.32 -19.38
N LYS A 72 20.38 -14.18 -18.44
CA LYS A 72 19.55 -15.29 -17.98
C LYS A 72 18.95 -14.95 -16.63
N TYR A 73 17.63 -15.07 -16.55
CA TYR A 73 16.85 -14.90 -15.35
C TYR A 73 16.10 -16.19 -15.06
N ASP A 74 16.10 -16.60 -13.81
CA ASP A 74 15.31 -17.73 -13.34
C ASP A 74 13.84 -17.31 -13.19
N GLU A 75 13.58 -16.01 -12.97
CA GLU A 75 12.23 -15.47 -12.85
C GLU A 75 12.17 -13.96 -13.11
N ILE A 76 11.04 -13.50 -13.65
CA ILE A 76 10.69 -12.09 -13.77
C ILE A 76 9.57 -11.80 -12.77
N VAL A 77 9.81 -10.91 -11.82
CA VAL A 77 8.82 -10.51 -10.82
C VAL A 77 8.33 -9.10 -11.14
N ILE A 78 7.01 -8.92 -11.22
CA ILE A 78 6.36 -7.63 -11.42
C ILE A 78 5.49 -7.33 -10.20
N ILE A 79 5.83 -6.30 -9.44
CA ILE A 79 5.05 -5.83 -8.29
C ILE A 79 4.35 -4.54 -8.67
N PHE A 80 3.01 -4.54 -8.59
CA PHE A 80 2.10 -3.50 -9.05
C PHE A 80 2.03 -3.34 -10.57
N GLY A 81 3.01 -2.71 -11.23
CA GLY A 81 3.10 -2.56 -12.70
C GLY A 81 2.00 -1.75 -13.40
N ALA A 82 0.82 -1.67 -12.79
CA ALA A 82 -0.45 -1.34 -13.42
C ALA A 82 -0.61 0.14 -13.81
N GLY A 83 0.34 0.99 -13.39
CA GLY A 83 0.39 2.39 -13.81
C GLY A 83 0.71 2.56 -15.30
N PHE A 84 1.51 1.65 -15.88
CA PHE A 84 1.95 1.74 -17.27
C PHE A 84 2.07 0.39 -17.97
N MET A 85 2.45 -0.67 -17.25
CA MET A 85 2.54 -2.01 -17.81
C MET A 85 1.16 -2.60 -18.06
N ASN A 86 1.09 -3.44 -19.08
CA ASN A 86 -0.10 -4.15 -19.54
C ASN A 86 0.33 -5.41 -20.30
N GLU A 87 -0.63 -6.15 -20.86
CA GLU A 87 -0.38 -7.38 -21.62
C GLU A 87 0.69 -7.25 -22.74
N THR A 88 0.81 -6.09 -23.42
CA THR A 88 1.81 -5.94 -24.50
C THR A 88 3.23 -6.01 -23.95
N HIS A 89 3.46 -5.48 -22.74
CA HIS A 89 4.75 -5.54 -22.06
C HIS A 89 5.09 -6.98 -21.67
N LEU A 90 4.10 -7.74 -21.19
CA LEU A 90 4.27 -9.16 -20.84
C LEU A 90 4.59 -9.99 -22.09
N LYS A 91 3.93 -9.72 -23.22
CA LYS A 91 4.27 -10.35 -24.51
C LYS A 91 5.71 -10.09 -24.92
N VAL A 92 6.22 -8.87 -24.74
CA VAL A 92 7.63 -8.53 -25.02
C VAL A 92 8.57 -9.26 -24.08
N LEU A 93 8.25 -9.36 -22.78
CA LEU A 93 9.04 -10.12 -21.80
C LEU A 93 9.08 -11.60 -22.18
N LYS A 94 7.94 -12.24 -22.44
CA LYS A 94 7.87 -13.65 -22.86
C LYS A 94 8.63 -13.90 -24.16
N LYS A 95 8.59 -12.97 -25.12
CA LYS A 95 9.39 -13.07 -26.36
C LYS A 95 10.89 -12.96 -26.11
N THR A 96 11.30 -12.11 -25.17
CA THR A 96 12.71 -11.84 -24.88
C THR A 96 13.32 -12.92 -23.99
N PHE A 97 12.53 -13.44 -23.05
CA PHE A 97 12.92 -14.42 -22.04
C PHE A 97 11.96 -15.63 -22.09
N PRO A 98 11.97 -16.42 -23.17
CA PRO A 98 10.95 -17.45 -23.42
C PRO A 98 10.93 -18.62 -22.43
N GLN A 99 11.98 -18.78 -21.63
CA GLN A 99 12.10 -19.84 -20.62
C GLN A 99 11.99 -19.30 -19.18
N THR A 100 11.71 -18.01 -19.02
CA THR A 100 11.67 -17.37 -17.71
C THR A 100 10.21 -17.10 -17.32
N PRO A 101 9.70 -17.73 -16.24
CA PRO A 101 8.35 -17.47 -15.76
C PRO A 101 8.20 -16.01 -15.28
N ILE A 102 7.01 -15.46 -15.51
CA ILE A 102 6.60 -14.15 -15.02
C ILE A 102 5.67 -14.32 -13.82
N VAL A 103 6.07 -13.80 -12.68
CA VAL A 103 5.23 -13.68 -11.48
C VAL A 103 4.73 -12.26 -11.36
N TYR A 104 3.43 -12.13 -11.19
CA TYR A 104 2.78 -10.84 -11.00
C TYR A 104 2.12 -10.73 -9.62
N TYR A 105 2.39 -9.65 -8.91
CA TYR A 105 1.72 -9.31 -7.66
C TYR A 105 0.98 -7.98 -7.79
N ALA A 106 -0.34 -8.03 -7.64
CA ALA A 106 -1.19 -6.85 -7.57
C ALA A 106 -1.14 -6.22 -6.18
N TRP A 107 -0.41 -5.11 -6.05
CA TRP A 107 -0.32 -4.31 -4.81
C TRP A 107 -1.57 -3.44 -4.57
N ASP A 108 -2.39 -3.24 -5.58
CA ASP A 108 -3.65 -2.48 -5.49
C ASP A 108 -4.77 -3.26 -6.19
N SER A 109 -6.01 -2.88 -5.94
CA SER A 109 -7.19 -3.59 -6.42
C SER A 109 -7.48 -3.27 -7.89
N VAL A 110 -8.11 -4.23 -8.58
CA VAL A 110 -8.59 -4.05 -9.96
C VAL A 110 -9.63 -2.94 -10.06
N ALA A 111 -10.39 -2.70 -9.00
CA ALA A 111 -11.35 -1.59 -8.91
C ALA A 111 -10.66 -0.22 -9.02
N ASN A 112 -9.44 -0.09 -8.49
CA ASN A 112 -8.63 1.11 -8.60
C ASN A 112 -7.82 1.15 -9.91
N PHE A 113 -7.28 0.00 -10.33
CA PHE A 113 -6.44 -0.13 -11.53
C PHE A 113 -6.92 -1.25 -12.44
N PRO A 114 -7.82 -0.97 -13.41
CA PRO A 114 -8.36 -1.99 -14.31
C PRO A 114 -7.34 -2.73 -15.17
N SER A 115 -6.16 -2.14 -15.42
CA SER A 115 -5.04 -2.72 -16.16
C SER A 115 -4.49 -4.00 -15.51
N ILE A 116 -4.65 -4.13 -14.19
CA ILE A 116 -4.27 -5.33 -13.42
C ILE A 116 -4.85 -6.60 -14.03
N LYS A 117 -6.07 -6.56 -14.58
CA LYS A 117 -6.70 -7.72 -15.25
C LYS A 117 -5.85 -8.29 -16.37
N SER A 118 -5.25 -7.41 -17.16
CA SER A 118 -4.41 -7.80 -18.30
C SER A 118 -3.06 -8.36 -17.85
N LEU A 119 -2.58 -7.94 -16.67
CA LEU A 119 -1.37 -8.45 -16.06
C LEU A 119 -1.61 -9.83 -15.44
N PHE A 120 -2.74 -10.03 -14.76
CA PHE A 120 -3.16 -11.35 -14.28
C PHE A 120 -3.22 -12.38 -15.40
N ALA A 121 -3.88 -12.05 -16.51
CA ALA A 121 -4.05 -12.96 -17.63
C ALA A 121 -2.74 -13.27 -18.38
N GLY A 122 -1.77 -12.36 -18.33
CA GLY A 122 -0.51 -12.51 -19.07
C GLY A 122 0.61 -13.20 -18.28
N ALA A 123 0.56 -13.17 -16.95
CA ALA A 123 1.60 -13.75 -16.10
C ALA A 123 1.44 -15.26 -15.94
N ASP A 124 2.50 -15.95 -15.58
CA ASP A 124 2.50 -17.40 -15.38
C ASP A 124 2.03 -17.76 -13.96
N ARG A 125 2.27 -16.88 -12.99
CA ARG A 125 1.66 -16.90 -11.65
C ARG A 125 1.21 -15.50 -11.25
N SER A 126 0.08 -15.42 -10.56
CA SER A 126 -0.51 -14.15 -10.17
C SER A 126 -1.02 -14.18 -8.75
N TYR A 127 -0.75 -13.10 -8.03
CA TYR A 127 -1.14 -12.89 -6.65
C TYR A 127 -1.85 -11.55 -6.45
N SER A 128 -2.75 -11.47 -5.47
CA SER A 128 -3.39 -10.22 -5.06
C SER A 128 -3.56 -10.14 -3.55
N PHE A 129 -3.42 -8.93 -3.00
CA PHE A 129 -3.76 -8.63 -1.61
C PHE A 129 -5.27 -8.45 -1.37
N ASP A 130 -6.08 -8.39 -2.44
CA ASP A 130 -7.52 -8.22 -2.36
C ASP A 130 -8.24 -9.54 -2.63
N LYS A 131 -8.91 -10.09 -1.59
CA LYS A 131 -9.62 -11.37 -1.67
C LYS A 131 -10.70 -11.41 -2.74
N ASN A 132 -11.37 -10.28 -3.00
CA ASN A 132 -12.41 -10.23 -4.03
C ASN A 132 -11.82 -10.31 -5.44
N ASP A 133 -10.64 -9.70 -5.64
CA ASP A 133 -9.92 -9.86 -6.90
C ASP A 133 -9.44 -11.31 -7.09
N CYS A 134 -8.97 -11.96 -6.01
CA CYS A 134 -8.60 -13.38 -6.03
C CYS A 134 -9.76 -14.27 -6.48
N PHE A 135 -10.91 -14.14 -5.81
CA PHE A 135 -12.12 -14.90 -6.15
C PHE A 135 -12.58 -14.63 -7.59
N LYS A 136 -12.58 -13.37 -8.00
CA LYS A 136 -13.14 -12.96 -9.31
C LYS A 136 -12.25 -13.33 -10.50
N TYR A 137 -10.93 -13.29 -10.30
CA TYR A 137 -9.96 -13.48 -11.39
C TYR A 137 -9.19 -14.81 -11.31
N GLY A 138 -9.48 -15.65 -10.30
CA GLY A 138 -8.83 -16.95 -10.13
C GLY A 138 -7.34 -16.84 -9.81
N VAL A 139 -6.94 -15.76 -9.14
CA VAL A 139 -5.55 -15.51 -8.73
C VAL A 139 -5.36 -15.83 -7.25
N GLU A 140 -4.13 -16.09 -6.84
CA GLU A 140 -3.82 -16.51 -5.48
C GLU A 140 -3.84 -15.33 -4.50
N PHE A 141 -4.35 -15.56 -3.29
CA PHE A 141 -4.36 -14.55 -2.25
C PHE A 141 -2.99 -14.49 -1.56
N LEU A 142 -2.36 -13.31 -1.60
CA LEU A 142 -1.14 -13.01 -0.84
C LEU A 142 -1.32 -11.64 -0.17
N PRO A 143 -1.45 -11.58 1.15
CA PRO A 143 -1.62 -10.31 1.86
C PRO A 143 -0.37 -9.44 1.76
N LEU A 144 -0.54 -8.15 2.08
CA LEU A 144 0.58 -7.28 2.41
C LEU A 144 1.26 -7.75 3.73
N PHE A 145 2.31 -7.05 4.14
CA PHE A 145 3.23 -7.55 5.15
C PHE A 145 3.69 -6.49 6.17
N TYR A 146 4.29 -6.94 7.27
CA TYR A 146 5.12 -6.11 8.16
C TYR A 146 6.61 -6.32 7.86
N LEU A 147 7.42 -5.29 8.13
CA LEU A 147 8.89 -5.37 7.95
C LEU A 147 9.59 -5.96 9.16
N SER A 148 9.25 -5.46 10.34
CA SER A 148 9.85 -5.85 11.61
C SER A 148 8.83 -5.70 12.72
N LYS A 149 9.02 -6.46 13.80
CA LYS A 149 8.26 -6.33 15.03
C LYS A 149 8.99 -5.34 15.95
N SER A 150 8.26 -4.52 16.68
CA SER A 150 8.87 -3.65 17.68
C SER A 150 9.17 -4.42 18.95
N ASP A 151 10.34 -4.16 19.54
CA ASP A 151 10.57 -4.44 20.95
C ASP A 151 9.68 -3.50 21.79
N SER A 152 8.99 -4.04 22.79
CA SER A 152 7.96 -3.35 23.57
C SER A 152 8.48 -2.18 24.40
N ASP A 153 9.77 -2.17 24.70
CA ASP A 153 10.31 -1.47 25.87
C ASP A 153 10.55 0.04 25.68
N SER A 154 10.25 0.58 24.48
CA SER A 154 10.58 1.98 24.15
C SER A 154 9.38 2.87 23.79
N LYS A 155 8.13 2.43 24.02
CA LYS A 155 6.94 3.23 23.69
C LYS A 155 6.72 4.35 24.69
N LYS A 156 6.63 5.59 24.20
CA LYS A 156 6.32 6.78 25.03
C LYS A 156 4.85 7.17 25.04
N ASN A 157 4.03 6.59 24.14
CA ASN A 157 2.61 6.91 23.95
C ASN A 157 2.34 8.42 23.96
N LYS A 158 3.04 9.15 23.08
CA LYS A 158 2.93 10.60 22.94
C LYS A 158 1.55 11.06 22.43
N TRP A 159 0.80 10.18 21.76
CA TRP A 159 -0.52 10.48 21.23
C TRP A 159 -1.49 9.36 21.59
N ASP A 160 -2.72 9.72 21.95
CA ASP A 160 -3.77 8.72 22.18
C ASP A 160 -4.23 8.14 20.83
N VAL A 161 -4.29 8.98 19.81
CA VAL A 161 -4.68 8.58 18.47
C VAL A 161 -3.91 9.36 17.42
N SER A 162 -3.48 8.68 16.36
CA SER A 162 -2.92 9.34 15.20
C SER A 162 -3.46 8.83 13.88
N THR A 163 -3.32 9.65 12.84
CA THR A 163 -3.50 9.24 11.46
C THR A 163 -2.48 9.93 10.57
N ILE A 164 -1.93 9.17 9.63
CA ILE A 164 -1.09 9.69 8.56
C ILE A 164 -1.57 9.08 7.27
N MET A 165 -2.20 9.89 6.42
CA MET A 165 -2.69 9.39 5.14
C MET A 165 -2.79 10.48 4.08
N SER A 166 -2.69 10.06 2.82
CA SER A 166 -3.13 10.88 1.70
C SER A 166 -4.66 10.97 1.68
N PHE A 167 -5.16 12.20 1.68
CA PHE A 167 -6.59 12.49 1.66
C PHE A 167 -7.12 12.54 0.22
N TYR A 168 -8.20 11.78 -0.01
CA TYR A 168 -8.96 11.79 -1.24
C TYR A 168 -10.46 11.88 -0.93
N ASN A 169 -11.21 12.62 -1.74
CA ASN A 169 -12.64 12.80 -1.54
C ASN A 169 -13.42 11.47 -1.50
N LYS A 170 -12.97 10.45 -2.24
CA LYS A 170 -13.59 9.11 -2.24
C LYS A 170 -13.68 8.48 -0.83
N LYS A 171 -12.72 8.72 0.05
CA LYS A 171 -12.71 8.19 1.43
C LYS A 171 -13.26 9.17 2.48
N SER A 172 -13.72 10.34 2.07
CA SER A 172 -14.06 11.43 3.00
C SER A 172 -15.24 11.13 3.92
N ASN A 173 -16.20 10.31 3.47
CA ASN A 173 -17.34 9.89 4.30
C ASN A 173 -16.92 8.87 5.35
N SER A 174 -16.15 7.83 4.98
CA SER A 174 -15.61 6.84 5.91
C SER A 174 -14.68 7.50 6.94
N LEU A 175 -13.79 8.39 6.49
CA LEU A 175 -12.91 9.14 7.39
C LEU A 175 -13.68 10.07 8.33
N ARG A 176 -14.77 10.69 7.84
CA ARG A 176 -15.64 11.51 8.69
C ARG A 176 -16.25 10.65 9.78
N ARG A 177 -16.78 9.47 9.43
CA ARG A 177 -17.36 8.56 10.40
C ARG A 177 -16.34 8.18 11.47
N LEU A 178 -15.12 7.79 11.07
CA LEU A 178 -14.02 7.53 11.99
C LEU A 178 -13.79 8.70 12.96
N PHE A 179 -13.77 9.95 12.47
CA PHE A 179 -13.57 11.13 13.30
C PHE A 179 -14.80 11.54 14.12
N ASP A 180 -16.00 11.13 13.74
CA ASP A 180 -17.25 11.46 14.43
C ASP A 180 -17.50 10.50 15.62
N VAL A 181 -16.91 9.30 15.60
CA VAL A 181 -17.03 8.30 16.68
C VAL A 181 -15.88 8.35 17.70
N LEU A 182 -14.86 9.18 17.47
CA LEU A 182 -13.79 9.38 18.43
C LEU A 182 -14.31 10.10 19.68
N PRO A 183 -13.89 9.69 20.89
CA PRO A 183 -14.22 10.43 22.09
C PRO A 183 -13.52 11.80 22.10
N ASN A 184 -14.13 12.77 22.77
CA ASN A 184 -13.55 14.10 22.92
C ASN A 184 -12.38 14.09 23.91
N GLY A 185 -11.45 15.04 23.76
CA GLY A 185 -10.37 15.26 24.72
C GLY A 185 -9.13 14.39 24.52
N LEU A 186 -9.07 13.61 23.43
CA LEU A 186 -7.87 12.86 23.07
C LEU A 186 -6.73 13.80 22.65
N ASN A 187 -5.50 13.39 22.94
CA ASN A 187 -4.30 13.96 22.36
C ASN A 187 -4.06 13.38 20.97
N GLU A 188 -4.44 14.15 19.94
CA GLU A 188 -4.52 13.72 18.54
C GLU A 188 -3.29 14.15 17.73
N TYR A 189 -2.84 13.28 16.82
CA TYR A 189 -1.95 13.66 15.71
C TYR A 189 -2.56 13.29 14.37
N PHE A 190 -3.21 14.25 13.70
CA PHE A 190 -3.85 14.00 12.41
C PHE A 190 -3.13 14.73 11.27
N PHE A 191 -2.56 13.94 10.37
CA PHE A 191 -1.82 14.38 9.20
C PHE A 191 -2.54 13.92 7.93
N LEU A 192 -3.27 14.83 7.28
CA LEU A 192 -4.03 14.56 6.06
C LEU A 192 -3.36 15.24 4.87
N ARG A 193 -2.51 14.49 4.16
CA ARG A 193 -1.78 15.02 3.00
C ARG A 193 -2.72 15.23 1.83
N ILE A 194 -2.75 16.44 1.30
CA ILE A 194 -3.45 16.77 0.05
C ILE A 194 -2.45 16.89 -1.10
N ARG A 195 -2.88 16.52 -2.31
CA ARG A 195 -1.97 16.43 -3.46
C ARG A 195 -1.50 17.78 -4.00
N SER A 196 -2.30 18.83 -3.86
CA SER A 196 -2.00 20.15 -4.43
C SER A 196 -2.90 21.26 -3.88
N LYS A 197 -2.50 22.52 -4.10
CA LYS A 197 -3.28 23.71 -3.73
C LYS A 197 -4.61 23.78 -4.48
N GLU A 198 -4.64 23.37 -5.73
CA GLU A 198 -5.86 23.32 -6.54
C GLU A 198 -6.84 22.29 -5.96
N TYR A 199 -6.33 21.16 -5.45
CA TYR A 199 -7.18 20.17 -4.80
C TYR A 199 -7.74 20.65 -3.46
N TYR A 200 -6.95 21.39 -2.68
CA TYR A 200 -7.45 22.09 -1.50
C TYR A 200 -8.64 23.01 -1.87
N MET A 201 -8.47 23.79 -2.93
CA MET A 201 -9.48 24.74 -3.39
C MET A 201 -10.74 24.02 -3.88
N PHE A 202 -10.57 22.94 -4.64
CA PHE A 202 -11.65 22.03 -5.04
C PHE A 202 -12.44 21.52 -3.83
N MET A 203 -11.76 21.03 -2.78
CA MET A 203 -12.43 20.57 -1.56
C MET A 203 -13.19 21.69 -0.86
N LYS A 204 -12.60 22.89 -0.76
CA LYS A 204 -13.23 24.06 -0.13
C LYS A 204 -14.50 24.52 -0.86
N ILE A 205 -14.54 24.43 -2.19
CA ILE A 205 -15.68 24.89 -3.00
C ILE A 205 -16.75 23.80 -3.11
N PHE A 206 -16.37 22.60 -3.54
CA PHE A 206 -17.30 21.54 -3.94
C PHE A 206 -17.63 20.54 -2.82
N HIS A 207 -16.81 20.47 -1.77
CA HIS A 207 -16.98 19.51 -0.66
C HIS A 207 -16.92 20.20 0.71
N ARG A 208 -17.64 21.33 0.85
CA ARG A 208 -17.62 22.22 2.02
C ARG A 208 -17.79 21.51 3.36
N LYS A 209 -18.70 20.53 3.46
CA LYS A 209 -18.93 19.76 4.69
C LYS A 209 -17.64 19.06 5.15
N ASN A 210 -17.02 18.28 4.26
CA ASN A 210 -15.77 17.53 4.50
C ASN A 210 -14.59 18.47 4.70
N PHE A 211 -14.50 19.52 3.90
CA PHE A 211 -13.48 20.55 4.08
C PHE A 211 -13.53 21.17 5.49
N LYS A 212 -14.71 21.57 5.98
CA LYS A 212 -14.84 22.17 7.33
C LYS A 212 -14.36 21.25 8.45
N LYS A 213 -14.61 19.94 8.34
CA LYS A 213 -14.18 18.94 9.35
C LYS A 213 -12.67 18.73 9.33
N PHE A 214 -12.04 18.74 8.15
CA PHE A 214 -10.65 18.31 7.99
C PHE A 214 -9.63 19.42 7.74
N LYS A 215 -10.06 20.66 7.47
CA LYS A 215 -9.19 21.77 7.04
C LYS A 215 -7.97 22.01 7.93
N ASN A 216 -8.10 21.80 9.24
CA ASN A 216 -7.03 22.04 10.21
C ASN A 216 -5.95 20.95 10.18
N TYR A 217 -6.25 19.80 9.59
CA TYR A 217 -5.34 18.65 9.47
C TYR A 217 -4.74 18.53 8.06
N PHE A 218 -5.20 19.37 7.12
CA PHE A 218 -4.71 19.34 5.75
C PHE A 218 -3.31 19.93 5.64
N THR A 219 -2.46 19.21 4.93
CA THR A 219 -1.08 19.64 4.67
C THR A 219 -0.62 19.27 3.26
N LEU A 220 0.23 20.12 2.70
CA LEU A 220 0.94 19.86 1.44
C LEU A 220 2.32 19.24 1.66
N SER A 221 2.82 19.24 2.90
CA SER A 221 4.09 18.61 3.24
C SER A 221 4.01 17.09 3.14
N SER A 222 5.17 16.45 3.06
CA SER A 222 5.32 15.01 3.17
C SER A 222 6.11 14.67 4.42
N LEU A 223 5.72 13.60 5.09
CA LEU A 223 6.56 12.90 6.05
C LEU A 223 7.35 11.82 5.31
N ASN A 224 8.59 11.62 5.72
CA ASN A 224 9.36 10.45 5.32
C ASN A 224 8.86 9.20 6.08
N ARG A 225 9.39 8.03 5.71
CA ARG A 225 8.97 6.75 6.28
C ARG A 225 9.24 6.69 7.79
N ASP A 226 10.43 7.08 8.23
CA ASP A 226 10.85 6.98 9.63
C ASP A 226 10.02 7.89 10.54
N GLU A 227 9.70 9.10 10.07
CA GLU A 227 8.78 10.01 10.75
C GLU A 227 7.39 9.35 10.91
N CYS A 228 6.87 8.73 9.85
CA CYS A 228 5.59 8.02 9.90
C CYS A 228 5.61 6.88 10.93
N LEU A 229 6.63 6.03 10.87
CA LEU A 229 6.79 4.89 11.78
C LEU A 229 6.96 5.35 13.23
N ASN A 230 7.70 6.42 13.47
CA ASN A 230 7.88 6.97 14.80
C ASN A 230 6.57 7.49 15.41
N ILE A 231 5.71 8.11 14.60
CA ILE A 231 4.37 8.56 15.04
C ILE A 231 3.48 7.35 15.37
N ILE A 232 3.44 6.34 14.50
CA ILE A 232 2.69 5.09 14.73
C ILE A 232 3.14 4.42 16.03
N LYS A 233 4.45 4.23 16.19
CA LYS A 233 5.04 3.57 17.35
C LYS A 233 4.69 4.27 18.66
N ASN A 234 4.66 5.60 18.66
CA ASN A 234 4.38 6.39 19.85
C ASN A 234 2.91 6.81 19.96
N SER A 235 2.02 6.20 19.20
CA SER A 235 0.58 6.33 19.37
C SER A 235 0.01 5.13 20.13
N VAL A 236 -1.01 5.34 20.94
CA VAL A 236 -1.80 4.25 21.53
C VAL A 236 -2.58 3.53 20.44
N ALA A 237 -3.29 4.29 19.59
CA ALA A 237 -4.02 3.78 18.44
C ALA A 237 -3.71 4.56 17.16
N VAL A 238 -3.82 3.90 16.01
CA VAL A 238 -3.73 4.53 14.69
C VAL A 238 -5.00 4.28 13.90
N ILE A 239 -5.49 5.32 13.24
CA ILE A 239 -6.62 5.25 12.33
C ILE A 239 -6.15 4.84 10.93
N ASP A 240 -6.77 3.80 10.39
CA ASP A 240 -6.68 3.41 8.98
C ASP A 240 -8.03 3.64 8.26
N CYS A 241 -7.96 4.19 7.06
CA CYS A 241 -9.13 4.47 6.24
C CYS A 241 -8.79 4.17 4.77
N PRO A 242 -8.91 2.90 4.33
CA PRO A 242 -8.78 2.57 2.92
C PRO A 242 -9.85 3.27 2.08
N VAL A 243 -9.66 3.28 0.77
CA VAL A 243 -10.70 3.76 -0.14
C VAL A 243 -11.88 2.78 -0.13
N PRO A 244 -13.13 3.25 -0.31
CA PRO A 244 -14.27 2.35 -0.40
C PRO A 244 -14.06 1.27 -1.46
N ASN A 245 -14.57 0.07 -1.19
CA ASN A 245 -14.48 -1.15 -2.02
C ASN A 245 -13.11 -1.83 -2.09
N GLN A 246 -12.08 -1.30 -1.41
CA GLN A 246 -10.86 -2.05 -1.16
C GLN A 246 -11.11 -3.05 -0.03
N ASN A 247 -10.87 -4.33 -0.27
CA ASN A 247 -11.11 -5.40 0.69
C ASN A 247 -9.81 -5.82 1.38
N GLY A 248 -8.70 -5.80 0.63
CA GLY A 248 -7.37 -6.04 1.18
C GLY A 248 -6.98 -5.05 2.28
N LEU A 249 -6.31 -5.54 3.32
CA LEU A 249 -5.78 -4.71 4.40
C LEU A 249 -4.65 -3.83 3.90
N THR A 250 -4.50 -2.63 4.46
CA THR A 250 -3.45 -1.69 4.08
C THR A 250 -2.12 -2.04 4.75
N MET A 251 -1.00 -1.52 4.23
CA MET A 251 0.29 -1.57 4.94
C MET A 251 0.18 -1.02 6.38
N ARG A 252 -0.67 -0.02 6.60
CA ARG A 252 -0.85 0.59 7.92
C ARG A 252 -1.37 -0.38 8.97
N THR A 253 -2.21 -1.33 8.55
CA THR A 253 -2.69 -2.40 9.44
C THR A 253 -1.52 -3.23 9.95
N PHE A 254 -0.66 -3.71 9.05
CA PHE A 254 0.50 -4.53 9.40
C PHE A 254 1.56 -3.74 10.17
N GLU A 255 1.86 -2.51 9.75
CA GLU A 255 2.79 -1.61 10.45
C GLU A 255 2.35 -1.34 11.90
N ALA A 256 1.09 -0.98 12.13
CA ALA A 256 0.59 -0.65 13.46
C ALA A 256 0.63 -1.85 14.40
N LEU A 257 0.12 -3.00 13.94
CA LEU A 257 0.03 -4.20 14.75
C LEU A 257 1.40 -4.81 15.06
N ALA A 258 2.33 -4.81 14.10
CA ALA A 258 3.70 -5.25 14.35
C ALA A 258 4.47 -4.32 15.31
N MET A 259 4.01 -3.07 15.47
CA MET A 259 4.54 -2.10 16.44
C MET A 259 3.80 -2.09 17.77
N ASN A 260 2.94 -3.08 18.05
CA ASN A 260 2.09 -3.13 19.25
C ASN A 260 1.23 -1.87 19.43
N THR A 261 0.82 -1.24 18.32
CA THR A 261 -0.07 -0.08 18.30
C THR A 261 -1.46 -0.55 17.91
N LYS A 262 -2.49 -0.13 18.65
CA LYS A 262 -3.87 -0.51 18.34
C LYS A 262 -4.30 0.06 16.99
N LEU A 263 -5.21 -0.63 16.32
CA LEU A 263 -5.76 -0.23 15.04
C LEU A 263 -7.22 0.18 15.19
N ILE A 264 -7.57 1.34 14.65
CA ILE A 264 -8.96 1.75 14.43
C ILE A 264 -9.14 1.80 12.91
N THR A 265 -10.02 0.98 12.34
CA THR A 265 -10.13 0.88 10.87
C THR A 265 -11.57 0.87 10.38
N SER A 266 -11.79 1.44 9.19
CA SER A 266 -13.04 1.27 8.45
C SER A 266 -13.07 0.02 7.56
N ASN A 267 -11.99 -0.78 7.53
CA ASN A 267 -11.96 -2.02 6.77
C ASN A 267 -12.48 -3.19 7.62
N ILE A 268 -13.76 -3.53 7.44
CA ILE A 268 -14.42 -4.62 8.17
C ILE A 268 -13.77 -5.99 7.91
N ASN A 269 -13.10 -6.18 6.77
CA ASN A 269 -12.52 -7.46 6.39
C ASN A 269 -11.34 -7.87 7.28
N VAL A 270 -10.83 -6.97 8.14
CA VAL A 270 -9.83 -7.32 9.16
C VAL A 270 -10.34 -8.42 10.10
N ALA A 271 -11.65 -8.52 10.30
CA ALA A 271 -12.27 -9.59 11.10
C ALA A 271 -12.10 -11.00 10.51
N GLU A 272 -11.80 -11.11 9.21
CA GLU A 272 -11.55 -12.40 8.56
C GLU A 272 -10.12 -12.90 8.71
N TYR A 273 -9.25 -12.11 9.35
CA TYR A 273 -7.86 -12.48 9.60
C TYR A 273 -7.78 -13.09 11.00
N GLU A 274 -7.06 -14.18 11.13
CA GLU A 274 -6.92 -14.97 12.35
C GLU A 274 -6.22 -14.21 13.49
N PHE A 275 -5.50 -13.13 13.19
CA PHE A 275 -4.94 -12.24 14.19
C PHE A 275 -5.96 -11.25 14.75
N PHE A 276 -7.20 -11.21 14.25
CA PHE A 276 -8.18 -10.26 14.73
C PHE A 276 -8.47 -10.46 16.23
N THR A 277 -8.40 -9.35 16.97
CA THR A 277 -8.83 -9.30 18.37
C THR A 277 -9.45 -7.93 18.67
N PRO A 278 -10.61 -7.88 19.35
CA PRO A 278 -11.26 -6.62 19.72
C PRO A 278 -10.42 -5.81 20.74
N ASN A 279 -9.47 -6.45 21.43
CA ASN A 279 -8.60 -5.77 22.40
C ASN A 279 -7.65 -4.76 21.73
N ASN A 280 -7.19 -5.09 20.51
CA ASN A 280 -6.20 -4.30 19.77
C ASN A 280 -6.76 -3.70 18.48
N ILE A 281 -7.89 -4.18 17.97
CA ILE A 281 -8.47 -3.73 16.71
C ILE A 281 -9.92 -3.31 16.93
N PHE A 282 -10.22 -2.05 16.63
CA PHE A 282 -11.57 -1.51 16.62
C PHE A 282 -12.04 -1.29 15.18
N ILE A 283 -13.14 -1.93 14.81
CA ILE A 283 -13.77 -1.76 13.49
C ILE A 283 -14.83 -0.68 13.60
N VAL A 284 -14.75 0.33 12.73
CA VAL A 284 -15.76 1.37 12.61
C VAL A 284 -16.61 1.14 11.37
N ASP A 285 -17.90 0.89 11.59
CA ASP A 285 -18.89 0.61 10.57
C ASP A 285 -20.10 1.56 10.67
N SER A 286 -21.19 1.22 9.96
CA SER A 286 -22.44 2.00 9.97
C SER A 286 -23.19 1.98 11.31
N ASN A 287 -22.89 1.01 12.18
CA ASN A 287 -23.56 0.79 13.46
C ASN A 287 -22.76 1.38 14.63
N THR A 288 -21.47 1.69 14.44
CA THR A 288 -20.63 2.31 15.48
C THR A 288 -21.12 3.70 15.86
N SER A 289 -21.63 3.89 17.08
CA SER A 289 -22.01 5.21 17.61
C SER A 289 -20.81 5.97 18.20
N GLU A 290 -19.95 5.27 18.93
CA GLU A 290 -18.77 5.81 19.60
C GLU A 290 -17.71 4.72 19.81
N ILE A 291 -16.45 5.13 19.93
CA ILE A 291 -15.35 4.27 20.39
C ILE A 291 -15.20 4.53 21.90
N PRO A 292 -15.27 3.49 22.75
CA PRO A 292 -15.21 3.68 24.18
C PRO A 292 -13.82 4.17 24.62
N LEU A 293 -13.79 5.08 25.60
CA LEU A 293 -12.53 5.56 26.21
C LEU A 293 -11.67 4.43 26.78
N SER A 294 -12.29 3.31 27.18
CA SER A 294 -11.59 2.11 27.61
C SER A 294 -10.67 1.54 26.53
N PHE A 295 -10.98 1.72 25.24
CA PHE A 295 -10.12 1.25 24.14
C PHE A 295 -8.74 1.93 24.15
N PHE A 296 -8.68 3.21 24.51
CA PHE A 296 -7.45 4.00 24.58
C PHE A 296 -6.71 3.83 25.92
N SER A 297 -7.42 3.58 27.01
CA SER A 297 -6.81 3.40 28.34
C SER A 297 -6.38 1.96 28.62
N THR A 298 -7.02 0.97 28.01
CA THR A 298 -6.60 -0.44 28.11
C THR A 298 -5.28 -0.59 27.33
N PRO A 299 -4.24 -1.20 27.92
CA PRO A 299 -3.00 -1.50 27.21
C PRO A 299 -3.22 -2.32 25.94
N PHE A 300 -2.22 -2.32 25.06
CA PHE A 300 -2.18 -3.29 23.97
C PHE A 300 -2.07 -4.70 24.57
N ASP A 301 -2.91 -5.62 24.09
CA ASP A 301 -2.88 -7.01 24.51
C ASP A 301 -1.59 -7.66 23.99
N MET A 302 -0.66 -7.94 24.90
CA MET A 302 0.66 -8.49 24.58
C MET A 302 0.64 -9.98 24.26
N GLN A 303 -0.49 -10.68 24.45
CA GLN A 303 -0.66 -12.06 23.95
C GLN A 303 -0.90 -12.07 22.45
N PHE A 304 -1.30 -10.93 21.87
CA PHE A 304 -1.38 -10.77 20.42
C PHE A 304 -0.01 -10.98 19.79
N GLN A 305 0.04 -11.84 18.78
CA GLN A 305 1.18 -11.95 17.89
C GLN A 305 0.69 -12.00 16.45
N ILE A 306 1.19 -11.07 15.64
CA ILE A 306 1.00 -11.17 14.19
C ILE A 306 1.86 -12.32 13.64
N SER A 307 1.19 -13.24 12.94
CA SER A 307 1.82 -14.45 12.41
C SER A 307 2.93 -14.12 11.41
N GLU A 308 3.98 -14.95 11.38
CA GLU A 308 5.09 -14.84 10.42
C GLU A 308 4.65 -14.96 8.96
N LYS A 309 3.45 -15.49 8.69
CA LYS A 309 2.86 -15.49 7.34
C LYS A 309 2.55 -14.08 6.79
N TYR A 310 2.58 -13.05 7.63
CA TYR A 310 2.49 -11.65 7.22
C TYR A 310 3.84 -10.93 7.29
N SER A 311 4.94 -11.64 7.44
CA SER A 311 6.27 -11.04 7.38
C SER A 311 6.66 -10.75 5.93
N LEU A 312 7.52 -9.74 5.74
CA LEU A 312 8.17 -9.51 4.45
C LEU A 312 8.93 -10.76 3.96
N LYS A 313 9.55 -11.51 4.88
CA LYS A 313 10.24 -12.76 4.57
C LYS A 313 9.31 -13.74 3.86
N HIS A 314 8.16 -14.04 4.46
CA HIS A 314 7.17 -14.95 3.88
C HIS A 314 6.61 -14.41 2.56
N PHE A 315 6.33 -13.11 2.51
CA PHE A 315 5.88 -12.46 1.28
C PHE A 315 6.86 -12.70 0.12
N VAL A 316 8.15 -12.50 0.36
CA VAL A 316 9.19 -12.77 -0.64
C VAL A 316 9.26 -14.26 -0.97
N GLU A 317 9.29 -15.15 0.04
CA GLU A 317 9.33 -16.61 -0.16
C GLU A 317 8.24 -17.10 -1.11
N VAL A 318 7.02 -16.55 -1.01
CA VAL A 318 5.90 -16.89 -1.90
C VAL A 318 6.09 -16.35 -3.33
N LEU A 319 6.65 -15.16 -3.48
CA LEU A 319 6.88 -14.55 -4.79
C LEU A 319 7.98 -15.24 -5.60
N ILE A 320 9.03 -15.75 -4.94
CA ILE A 320 10.23 -16.27 -5.60
C ILE A 320 10.34 -17.80 -5.60
N GLN A 321 9.23 -18.51 -5.38
CA GLN A 321 9.19 -19.98 -5.35
C GLN A 321 9.76 -20.63 -6.62
#